data_AF-A0A7C2SM81-F1
#
_entry.id   AF-A0A7C2SM81-F1
#
_cell.length_a   1.000
_cell.length_b   1.000
_cell.length_c   1.000
_cell.angle_alpha   90.00
_cell.angle_beta   90.00
_cell.angle_gamma   90.00
#
_symmetry.space_group_name_H-M   'P 1'
#
loop_
_entity.id
_entity.type
_entity.pdbx_description
1 polymer ?
#
loop_
_entity_poly.entity_id
_entity_poly.type
_entity_poly.pdbx_seq_one_letter_code
_entity_poly.pdbx_strand_id
1 'polypeptide(L)'
;DLTHGFRHIPILAIIDLVIQNFKKTNKIEKILFAKEIIKHTKKSQGEYEIVDLKGYLDIANISFVLSSFENNYTISNHIKTADKDFQELINMLSRFSEHIMANSLINLFKGQNSLVEKILNAIESIKKHEKISPLLTKLEAFQEHLKLFVDLKEKREDIQLFELAKLVNKKGYYLNAITLLDEAIGWYCAHSLCQYSIDFKEIFKKQIDNYSYKITSNAKNIIKFTFDSREYHNELGVKDSSEIQETLKNIKDCEKFSRNLIVEVANNRNDLAHANNQKKLNDVKNMLEKLFGRFQTYCIDKDILRKKESSIDDLKAFFA
;
A
#
# COMPACT_ATOMS: atom_id res chain seq x y z
N ASP A 1 -32.30 1.78 27.65
CA ASP A 1 -32.05 0.84 28.76
C ASP A 1 -32.04 -0.56 28.17
N LEU A 2 -30.97 -1.32 28.41
CA LEU A 2 -30.80 -2.71 27.94
C LEU A 2 -30.92 -3.75 29.06
N THR A 3 -31.33 -3.33 30.26
CA THR A 3 -31.46 -4.18 31.45
C THR A 3 -32.61 -5.18 31.32
N HIS A 4 -33.69 -4.78 30.66
CA HIS A 4 -34.90 -5.59 30.51
C HIS A 4 -35.00 -6.23 29.11
N GLY A 5 -35.61 -7.41 29.05
CA GLY A 5 -35.77 -8.20 27.82
C GLY A 5 -34.95 -9.48 27.82
N PHE A 6 -35.23 -10.37 26.86
CA PHE A 6 -34.41 -11.56 26.69
C PHE A 6 -32.98 -11.17 26.31
N ARG A 7 -31.98 -11.80 26.91
CA ARG A 7 -30.54 -11.47 26.75
C ARG A 7 -30.08 -11.33 25.29
N HIS A 8 -30.73 -12.02 24.35
CA HIS A 8 -30.42 -11.92 22.93
C HIS A 8 -30.80 -10.58 22.31
N ILE A 9 -31.83 -9.87 22.80
CA ILE A 9 -32.28 -8.59 22.23
C ILE A 9 -31.24 -7.48 22.46
N PRO A 10 -30.69 -7.27 23.67
CA PRO A 10 -29.57 -6.36 23.88
C PRO A 10 -28.32 -6.68 23.04
N ILE A 11 -27.99 -7.97 22.90
CA ILE A 11 -26.84 -8.41 22.10
C ILE A 11 -27.08 -8.09 20.61
N LEU A 12 -28.25 -8.44 20.07
CA LEU A 12 -28.64 -8.13 18.70
C LEU A 12 -28.66 -6.63 18.45
N ALA A 13 -29.15 -5.84 19.42
CA ALA A 13 -29.11 -4.39 19.34
C ALA A 13 -27.66 -3.88 19.26
N ILE A 14 -26.74 -4.36 20.11
CA ILE A 14 -25.32 -3.95 20.05
C ILE A 14 -24.68 -4.37 18.71
N ILE A 15 -24.94 -5.57 18.21
CA ILE A 15 -24.43 -6.04 16.91
C ILE A 15 -24.97 -5.16 15.78
N ASP A 16 -26.28 -4.91 15.76
CA ASP A 16 -26.91 -4.04 14.77
C ASP A 16 -26.35 -2.62 14.84
N LEU A 17 -26.05 -2.13 16.03
CA LEU A 17 -25.43 -0.82 16.24
C LEU A 17 -23.98 -0.76 15.75
N VAL A 18 -23.19 -1.83 15.87
CA VAL A 18 -21.84 -1.87 15.28
C VAL A 18 -21.93 -1.94 13.75
N ILE A 19 -22.89 -2.69 13.21
CA ILE A 19 -23.06 -2.89 11.76
C ILE A 19 -23.62 -1.64 11.08
N GLN A 20 -24.68 -1.06 11.61
CA GLN A 20 -25.37 0.07 10.99
C GLN A 20 -24.77 1.42 11.42
N ASN A 21 -24.09 1.46 12.57
CA ASN A 21 -23.74 2.66 13.32
C ASN A 21 -24.97 3.54 13.65
N PHE A 22 -24.99 4.19 14.81
CA PHE A 22 -26.18 5.00 15.14
C PHE A 22 -26.37 6.13 14.13
N LYS A 23 -27.56 6.17 13.51
CA LYS A 23 -28.05 7.42 12.92
C LYS A 23 -28.27 8.41 14.08
N LYS A 24 -27.46 9.47 14.13
CA LYS A 24 -27.49 10.52 15.18
C LYS A 24 -26.98 10.04 16.55
N THR A 25 -25.79 9.40 16.61
CA THR A 25 -25.04 9.10 17.87
C THR A 25 -25.08 10.24 18.90
N ASN A 26 -25.05 11.49 18.42
CA ASN A 26 -25.09 12.71 19.20
C ASN A 26 -26.33 12.83 20.10
N LYS A 27 -27.43 12.16 19.74
CA LYS A 27 -28.69 12.16 20.49
C LYS A 27 -28.73 11.11 21.60
N ILE A 28 -27.74 10.22 21.65
CA ILE A 28 -27.70 9.10 22.60
C ILE A 28 -26.55 9.35 23.56
N GLU A 29 -26.92 9.80 24.75
CA GLU A 29 -25.94 10.19 25.76
C GLU A 29 -25.29 8.97 26.41
N LYS A 30 -26.10 7.97 26.82
CA LYS A 30 -25.66 6.75 27.52
C LYS A 30 -26.46 5.53 27.07
N ILE A 31 -25.82 4.35 27.14
CA ILE A 31 -26.50 3.07 26.93
C ILE A 31 -26.33 2.26 28.21
N LEU A 32 -27.35 2.24 29.05
CA LEU A 32 -27.24 1.66 30.38
C LEU A 32 -27.63 0.18 30.40
N PHE A 33 -26.84 -0.60 31.14
CA PHE A 33 -27.09 -1.99 31.48
C PHE A 33 -26.87 -2.20 32.98
N ALA A 34 -27.87 -2.74 33.69
CA ALA A 34 -27.70 -3.13 35.08
C ALA A 34 -27.13 -4.55 35.17
N LYS A 35 -25.86 -4.64 35.57
CA LYS A 35 -25.19 -5.91 35.84
C LYS A 35 -25.55 -6.36 37.25
N GLU A 36 -26.23 -7.49 37.37
CA GLU A 36 -26.54 -8.10 38.66
C GLU A 36 -25.24 -8.58 39.34
N ILE A 37 -24.95 -8.02 40.52
CA ILE A 37 -23.81 -8.39 41.37
C ILE A 37 -24.28 -9.38 42.43
N ILE A 38 -25.38 -9.06 43.12
CA ILE A 38 -26.03 -9.96 44.08
C ILE A 38 -27.43 -10.25 43.56
N LYS A 39 -27.73 -11.55 43.45
CA LYS A 39 -29.01 -11.98 42.89
C LYS A 39 -30.19 -11.50 43.74
N HIS A 40 -31.18 -10.93 43.08
CA HIS A 40 -32.44 -10.62 43.76
C HIS A 40 -33.12 -11.92 44.20
N THR A 41 -33.42 -12.06 45.49
CA THR A 41 -34.12 -13.23 46.05
C THR A 41 -35.20 -12.77 47.02
N LYS A 42 -36.07 -13.70 47.45
CA LYS A 42 -37.09 -13.39 48.47
C LYS A 42 -36.51 -12.84 49.79
N LYS A 43 -35.21 -13.01 50.05
CA LYS A 43 -34.51 -12.59 51.29
C LYS A 43 -33.48 -11.48 51.09
N SER A 44 -33.22 -11.04 49.85
CA SER A 44 -32.23 -10.00 49.54
C SER A 44 -32.72 -9.16 48.37
N GLN A 45 -32.63 -7.84 48.52
CA GLN A 45 -33.07 -6.89 47.50
C GLN A 45 -32.22 -6.93 46.22
N GLY A 46 -31.12 -7.69 46.20
CA GLY A 46 -30.20 -7.76 45.07
C GLY A 46 -29.40 -6.47 44.92
N GLU A 47 -28.23 -6.56 44.31
CA GLU A 47 -27.34 -5.42 44.07
C GLU A 47 -26.97 -5.39 42.61
N TYR A 48 -26.99 -4.19 42.03
CA TYR A 48 -26.75 -3.99 40.61
C TYR A 48 -25.72 -2.88 40.40
N GLU A 49 -24.79 -3.13 39.47
CA GLU A 49 -23.85 -2.16 38.95
C GLU A 49 -24.42 -1.59 37.64
N ILE A 50 -24.64 -0.28 37.55
CA ILE A 50 -25.07 0.37 36.31
C ILE A 50 -23.85 0.63 35.43
N VAL A 51 -23.77 -0.09 34.31
CA VAL A 51 -22.68 0.01 33.34
C VAL A 51 -23.15 0.82 32.14
N ASP A 52 -22.34 1.80 31.72
CA ASP A 52 -22.53 2.48 30.44
C ASP A 52 -21.78 1.74 29.32
N LEU A 53 -22.57 1.15 28.41
CA LEU A 53 -22.09 0.38 27.28
C LEU A 53 -21.62 1.25 26.11
N LYS A 54 -21.81 2.57 26.16
CA LYS A 54 -21.37 3.46 25.09
C LYS A 54 -19.86 3.39 24.84
N GLY A 55 -19.05 3.30 25.90
CA GLY A 55 -17.60 3.11 25.75
C GLY A 55 -17.23 1.76 25.14
N TYR A 56 -18.01 0.70 25.42
CA TYR A 56 -17.81 -0.61 24.80
C TYR A 56 -18.19 -0.63 23.32
N LEU A 57 -19.18 0.18 22.93
CA LEU A 57 -19.53 0.38 21.53
C LEU A 57 -18.40 1.08 20.76
N ASP A 58 -17.77 2.09 21.35
CA ASP A 58 -16.61 2.76 20.75
C ASP A 58 -15.46 1.77 20.53
N ILE A 59 -15.18 0.89 21.50
CA ILE A 59 -14.20 -0.20 21.39
C ILE A 59 -14.57 -1.19 20.28
N ALA A 60 -15.84 -1.58 20.19
CA ALA A 60 -16.32 -2.50 19.15
C ALA A 60 -16.19 -1.87 17.76
N ASN A 61 -16.55 -0.60 17.60
CA ASN A 61 -16.43 0.15 16.36
C ASN A 61 -14.97 0.25 15.90
N ILE A 62 -14.05 0.66 16.78
CA ILE A 62 -12.64 0.73 16.39
C ILE A 62 -12.06 -0.67 16.10
N SER A 63 -12.46 -1.71 16.83
CA SER A 63 -12.05 -3.09 16.55
C SER A 63 -12.48 -3.54 15.15
N PHE A 64 -13.71 -3.19 14.76
CA PHE A 64 -14.22 -3.47 13.42
C PHE A 64 -13.45 -2.69 12.35
N VAL A 65 -13.19 -1.39 12.56
CA VAL A 65 -12.38 -0.55 11.67
C VAL A 65 -10.99 -1.15 11.46
N LEU A 66 -10.28 -1.47 12.56
CA LEU A 66 -8.94 -2.06 12.49
C LEU A 66 -8.95 -3.39 11.74
N SER A 67 -9.94 -4.25 11.99
CA SER A 67 -10.05 -5.55 11.32
C SER A 67 -10.37 -5.41 9.83
N SER A 68 -11.22 -4.45 9.45
CA SER A 68 -11.52 -4.15 8.03
C SER A 68 -10.28 -3.63 7.32
N PHE A 69 -9.58 -2.68 7.95
CA PHE A 69 -8.37 -2.08 7.40
C PHE A 69 -7.24 -3.10 7.28
N GLU A 70 -7.04 -3.94 8.29
CA GLU A 70 -6.04 -5.01 8.25
C GLU A 70 -6.27 -5.94 7.05
N ASN A 71 -7.52 -6.31 6.77
CA ASN A 71 -7.81 -7.22 5.66
C ASN A 71 -7.74 -6.55 4.29
N ASN A 72 -8.18 -5.29 4.17
CA ASN A 72 -8.49 -4.68 2.88
C ASN A 72 -7.91 -3.28 2.67
N TYR A 73 -7.16 -2.69 3.60
CA TYR A 73 -6.77 -1.26 3.56
C TYR A 73 -7.92 -0.25 3.39
N THR A 74 -9.14 -0.70 3.58
CA THR A 74 -10.35 0.11 3.44
C THR A 74 -11.20 0.00 4.68
N ILE A 75 -11.80 1.12 5.05
CA ILE A 75 -12.78 1.20 6.12
C ILE A 75 -14.09 1.77 5.61
N SER A 76 -15.14 1.55 6.38
CA SER A 76 -16.43 2.14 6.09
C SER A 76 -16.53 3.58 6.62
N ASN A 77 -16.81 4.54 5.73
CA ASN A 77 -16.87 5.97 6.06
C ASN A 77 -18.00 6.34 7.03
N HIS A 78 -18.99 5.46 7.24
CA HIS A 78 -20.11 5.74 8.13
C HIS A 78 -19.79 5.50 9.62
N ILE A 79 -18.67 4.85 9.95
CA ILE A 79 -18.31 4.50 11.33
C ILE A 79 -17.84 5.75 12.09
N LYS A 80 -18.33 5.92 13.32
CA LYS A 80 -18.07 7.06 14.19
C LYS A 80 -18.01 6.59 15.64
N THR A 81 -17.18 7.25 16.42
CA THR A 81 -17.04 7.02 17.86
C THR A 81 -17.28 8.31 18.63
N ALA A 82 -17.72 8.20 19.89
CA ALA A 82 -17.81 9.36 20.77
C ALA A 82 -16.41 9.75 21.30
N ASP A 83 -15.54 8.77 21.49
CA ASP A 83 -14.12 9.00 21.80
C ASP A 83 -13.41 9.74 20.66
N LYS A 84 -12.75 10.86 21.00
CA LYS A 84 -12.10 11.76 20.05
C LYS A 84 -10.83 11.16 19.47
N ASP A 85 -10.06 10.42 20.26
CA ASP A 85 -8.81 9.82 19.81
C ASP A 85 -9.11 8.68 18.83
N PHE A 86 -10.13 7.87 19.13
CA PHE A 86 -10.62 6.85 18.19
C PHE A 86 -11.16 7.48 16.91
N GLN A 87 -11.92 8.57 17.02
CA GLN A 87 -12.47 9.25 15.85
C GLN A 87 -11.37 9.84 14.97
N GLU A 88 -10.31 10.38 15.58
CA GLU A 88 -9.15 10.89 14.86
C GLU A 88 -8.44 9.77 14.10
N LEU A 89 -8.17 8.64 14.75
CA LEU A 89 -7.59 7.45 14.11
C LEU A 89 -8.47 6.96 12.94
N ILE A 90 -9.78 6.85 13.12
CA ILE A 90 -10.72 6.47 12.06
C ILE A 90 -10.62 7.42 10.87
N ASN A 91 -10.57 8.74 11.11
CA ASN A 91 -10.45 9.73 10.04
C ASN A 91 -9.12 9.57 9.27
N MET A 92 -8.02 9.27 9.96
CA MET A 92 -6.73 9.03 9.30
C MET A 92 -6.74 7.73 8.47
N LEU A 93 -7.34 6.66 8.98
CA LEU A 93 -7.52 5.41 8.25
C LEU A 93 -8.46 5.56 7.03
N SER A 94 -9.46 6.43 7.14
CA SER A 94 -10.31 6.82 5.99
C SER A 94 -9.48 7.47 4.90
N ARG A 95 -8.64 8.46 5.25
CA ARG A 95 -7.73 9.11 4.29
C ARG A 95 -6.73 8.15 3.67
N PHE A 96 -6.22 7.19 4.45
CA PHE A 96 -5.37 6.13 3.92
C PHE A 96 -6.14 5.30 2.88
N SER A 97 -7.38 4.91 3.18
CA SER A 97 -8.26 4.18 2.27
C SER A 97 -8.50 4.95 0.96
N GLU A 98 -8.70 6.27 1.05
CA GLU A 98 -8.83 7.16 -0.10
C GLU A 98 -7.55 7.17 -0.97
N HIS A 99 -6.37 7.20 -0.36
CA HIS A 99 -5.11 7.10 -1.09
C HIS A 99 -4.95 5.76 -1.83
N ILE A 100 -5.43 4.66 -1.23
CA ILE A 100 -5.48 3.34 -1.87
C ILE A 100 -6.35 3.38 -3.12
N MET A 101 -7.57 3.90 -2.98
CA MET A 101 -8.53 3.99 -4.09
C MET A 101 -8.08 4.96 -5.19
N ALA A 102 -7.42 6.05 -4.83
CA ALA A 102 -6.86 7.02 -5.77
C ALA A 102 -5.51 6.58 -6.38
N ASN A 103 -4.99 5.40 -6.01
CA ASN A 103 -3.67 4.92 -6.40
C ASN A 103 -2.54 5.94 -6.15
N SER A 104 -2.58 6.63 -5.00
CA SER A 104 -1.67 7.72 -4.64
C SER A 104 -0.79 7.38 -3.42
N LEU A 105 -0.31 6.13 -3.39
CA LEU A 105 0.27 5.48 -2.20
C LEU A 105 1.56 6.11 -1.69
N ILE A 106 2.36 6.73 -2.55
CA ILE A 106 3.60 7.39 -2.12
C ILE A 106 3.30 8.49 -1.09
N ASN A 107 2.14 9.16 -1.20
CA ASN A 107 1.73 10.21 -0.27
C ASN A 107 1.45 9.70 1.16
N LEU A 108 1.34 8.38 1.35
CA LEU A 108 1.15 7.78 2.67
C LEU A 108 2.37 7.99 3.57
N PHE A 109 3.58 7.92 3.00
CA PHE A 109 4.84 7.96 3.75
C PHE A 109 5.81 9.06 3.26
N LYS A 110 5.53 9.78 2.17
CA LYS A 110 6.41 10.87 1.72
C LYS A 110 6.42 12.05 2.70
N GLY A 111 7.60 12.64 2.90
CA GLY A 111 7.81 13.86 3.70
C GLY A 111 7.88 13.60 5.21
N GLN A 112 8.16 14.68 5.95
CA GLN A 112 8.10 14.69 7.40
C GLN A 112 6.65 14.73 7.88
N ASN A 113 6.35 14.03 8.97
CA ASN A 113 5.00 13.97 9.55
C ASN A 113 3.95 13.48 8.54
N SER A 114 4.33 12.44 7.81
CA SER A 114 3.52 11.71 6.83
C SER A 114 2.26 11.10 7.47
N LEU A 115 1.29 10.69 6.65
CA LEU A 115 0.04 10.12 7.16
C LEU A 115 0.29 8.87 8.01
N VAL A 116 1.20 7.99 7.60
CA VAL A 116 1.58 6.79 8.35
C VAL A 116 2.17 7.15 9.72
N GLU A 117 3.06 8.14 9.80
CA GLU A 117 3.63 8.59 11.09
C GLU A 117 2.57 9.18 12.01
N LYS A 118 1.62 9.96 11.46
CA LYS A 118 0.49 10.49 12.23
C LYS A 118 -0.37 9.36 12.80
N ILE A 119 -0.63 8.32 12.01
CA ILE A 119 -1.38 7.14 12.47
C ILE A 119 -0.62 6.43 13.59
N LEU A 120 0.69 6.21 13.44
CA LEU A 120 1.52 5.59 14.48
C LEU A 120 1.46 6.38 15.80
N ASN A 121 1.56 7.71 15.74
CA ASN A 121 1.45 8.58 16.91
C ASN A 121 0.05 8.54 17.54
N ALA A 122 -1.01 8.50 16.73
CA ALA A 122 -2.38 8.37 17.22
C ALA A 122 -2.59 7.03 17.96
N ILE A 123 -2.01 5.94 17.46
CA ILE A 123 -2.05 4.64 18.14
C ILE A 123 -1.34 4.70 19.49
N GLU A 124 -0.16 5.33 19.57
CA GLU A 124 0.55 5.50 20.86
C GLU A 124 -0.26 6.30 21.88
N SER A 125 -1.00 7.33 21.45
CA SER A 125 -1.93 8.05 22.32
C SER A 125 -3.08 7.15 22.79
N ILE A 126 -3.66 6.38 21.88
CA ILE A 126 -4.77 5.46 22.17
C ILE A 126 -4.39 4.37 23.16
N LYS A 127 -3.16 3.84 23.08
CA LYS A 127 -2.65 2.79 23.99
C LYS A 127 -2.64 3.21 25.46
N LYS A 128 -2.71 4.50 25.76
CA LYS A 128 -2.73 5.02 27.15
C LYS A 128 -4.11 4.97 27.79
N HIS A 129 -5.18 4.70 27.03
CA HIS A 129 -6.52 4.58 27.56
C HIS A 129 -6.72 3.28 28.33
N GLU A 130 -7.23 3.35 29.57
CA GLU A 130 -7.46 2.17 30.43
C GLU A 130 -8.35 1.11 29.77
N LYS A 131 -9.26 1.54 28.88
CA LYS A 131 -10.25 0.68 28.23
C LYS A 131 -9.73 0.00 26.96
N ILE A 132 -8.48 0.23 26.56
CA ILE A 132 -7.91 -0.28 25.30
C ILE A 132 -7.32 -1.69 25.42
N SER A 133 -7.27 -2.25 26.62
CA SER A 133 -6.67 -3.57 26.87
C SER A 133 -7.16 -4.68 25.91
N PRO A 134 -8.43 -4.73 25.45
CA PRO A 134 -8.88 -5.76 24.51
C PRO A 134 -8.32 -5.59 23.08
N LEU A 135 -7.77 -4.41 22.75
CA LEU A 135 -7.30 -4.06 21.42
C LEU A 135 -5.78 -3.94 21.32
N LEU A 136 -5.06 -4.03 22.44
CA LEU A 136 -3.64 -3.74 22.52
C LEU A 136 -2.83 -4.59 21.53
N THR A 137 -3.04 -5.91 21.49
CA THR A 137 -2.37 -6.81 20.55
C THR A 137 -2.68 -6.47 19.09
N LYS A 138 -3.92 -6.08 18.77
CA LYS A 138 -4.31 -5.68 17.41
C LYS A 138 -3.63 -4.38 17.00
N LEU A 139 -3.59 -3.40 17.91
CA LEU A 139 -2.92 -2.13 17.68
C LEU A 139 -1.41 -2.32 17.46
N GLU A 140 -0.77 -3.18 18.24
CA GLU A 140 0.65 -3.49 18.09
C GLU A 140 0.97 -4.18 16.75
N ALA A 141 0.20 -5.21 16.38
CA ALA A 141 0.34 -5.82 15.06
C ALA A 141 0.12 -4.81 13.93
N PHE A 142 -0.82 -3.89 14.11
CA PHE A 142 -1.09 -2.83 13.15
C PHE A 142 0.05 -1.82 13.05
N GLN A 143 0.69 -1.45 14.16
CA GLN A 143 1.88 -0.60 14.16
C GLN A 143 3.05 -1.24 13.43
N GLU A 144 3.33 -2.51 13.69
CA GLU A 144 4.37 -3.25 12.97
C GLU A 144 4.12 -3.28 11.46
N HIS A 145 2.85 -3.47 11.06
CA HIS A 145 2.49 -3.41 9.67
C HIS A 145 2.73 -2.02 9.04
N LEU A 146 2.40 -0.94 9.76
CA LEU A 146 2.60 0.44 9.29
C LEU A 146 4.08 0.85 9.23
N LYS A 147 4.94 0.29 10.09
CA LYS A 147 6.40 0.53 10.03
C LYS A 147 6.99 0.14 8.67
N LEU A 148 6.44 -0.89 8.02
CA LEU A 148 6.84 -1.26 6.66
C LEU A 148 6.77 -0.09 5.67
N PHE A 149 5.81 0.82 5.82
CA PHE A 149 5.69 2.01 4.96
C PHE A 149 6.71 3.10 5.34
N VAL A 150 7.05 3.23 6.62
CA VAL A 150 8.08 4.17 7.08
C VAL A 150 9.45 3.75 6.52
N ASP A 151 9.75 2.45 6.57
CA ASP A 151 11.00 1.89 6.05
C ASP A 151 11.18 2.10 4.54
N LEU A 152 10.10 2.40 3.80
CA LEU A 152 10.19 2.71 2.37
C LEU A 152 10.82 4.08 2.12
N LYS A 153 10.73 5.04 3.05
CA LYS A 153 11.25 6.40 2.84
C LYS A 153 12.72 6.43 2.42
N GLU A 154 13.51 5.54 3.00
CA GLU A 154 14.95 5.45 2.79
C GLU A 154 15.34 4.65 1.54
N LYS A 155 14.36 4.04 0.85
CA LYS A 155 14.61 3.23 -0.34
C LYS A 155 14.54 4.08 -1.60
N ARG A 156 15.23 3.63 -2.66
CA ARG A 156 15.12 4.19 -4.01
C ARG A 156 13.70 4.00 -4.57
N GLU A 157 13.23 4.91 -5.41
CA GLU A 157 11.83 5.02 -5.87
C GLU A 157 11.30 3.75 -6.55
N ASP A 158 12.13 3.08 -7.35
CA ASP A 158 11.79 1.79 -7.96
C ASP A 158 11.54 0.70 -6.93
N ILE A 159 12.33 0.68 -5.85
CA ILE A 159 12.15 -0.27 -4.75
C ILE A 159 10.94 0.11 -3.90
N GLN A 160 10.72 1.41 -3.64
CA GLN A 160 9.51 1.88 -2.95
C GLN A 160 8.26 1.39 -3.66
N LEU A 161 8.15 1.64 -4.96
CA LEU A 161 7.00 1.26 -5.79
C LEU A 161 6.84 -0.26 -5.88
N PHE A 162 7.94 -1.01 -6.01
CA PHE A 162 7.90 -2.47 -6.04
C PHE A 162 7.39 -3.08 -4.72
N GLU A 163 7.86 -2.57 -3.58
CA GLU A 163 7.39 -3.02 -2.27
C GLU A 163 5.91 -2.67 -2.05
N LEU A 164 5.47 -1.47 -2.44
CA LEU A 164 4.06 -1.10 -2.41
C LEU A 164 3.20 -2.01 -3.29
N ALA A 165 3.68 -2.34 -4.50
CA ALA A 165 3.01 -3.26 -5.41
C ALA A 165 2.75 -4.62 -4.74
N LYS A 166 3.76 -5.16 -4.03
CA LYS A 166 3.61 -6.39 -3.24
C LYS A 166 2.60 -6.25 -2.10
N LEU A 167 2.64 -5.14 -1.36
CA LEU A 167 1.73 -4.88 -0.23
C LEU A 167 0.27 -4.84 -0.69
N VAL A 168 -0.04 -4.07 -1.73
CA VAL A 168 -1.42 -3.94 -2.21
C VAL A 168 -1.91 -5.19 -2.95
N ASN A 169 -1.02 -5.94 -3.61
CA ASN A 169 -1.34 -7.25 -4.16
C ASN A 169 -1.78 -8.25 -3.09
N LYS A 170 -1.10 -8.29 -1.93
CA LYS A 170 -1.49 -9.15 -0.80
C LYS A 170 -2.89 -8.84 -0.28
N LYS A 171 -3.38 -7.61 -0.50
CA LYS A 171 -4.73 -7.17 -0.12
C LYS A 171 -5.74 -7.24 -1.26
N GLY A 172 -5.36 -7.78 -2.42
CA GLY A 172 -6.26 -7.99 -3.56
C GLY A 172 -6.39 -6.81 -4.54
N TYR A 173 -5.59 -5.76 -4.40
CA TYR A 173 -5.59 -4.61 -5.32
C TYR A 173 -4.72 -4.87 -6.56
N TYR A 174 -5.15 -5.80 -7.40
CA TYR A 174 -4.34 -6.27 -8.54
C TYR A 174 -4.03 -5.19 -9.57
N LEU A 175 -4.99 -4.30 -9.86
CA LEU A 175 -4.79 -3.18 -10.80
C LEU A 175 -3.78 -2.17 -10.26
N ASN A 176 -3.89 -1.79 -8.98
CA ASN A 176 -2.90 -0.93 -8.34
C ASN A 176 -1.53 -1.61 -8.34
N ALA A 177 -1.47 -2.90 -7.99
CA ALA A 177 -0.23 -3.66 -7.93
C ALA A 177 0.52 -3.65 -9.27
N ILE A 178 -0.17 -3.95 -10.39
CA ILE A 178 0.47 -3.96 -11.70
C ILE A 178 0.86 -2.55 -12.18
N THR A 179 0.10 -1.53 -11.78
CA THR A 179 0.40 -0.14 -12.11
C THR A 179 1.67 0.32 -11.41
N LEU A 180 1.78 0.06 -10.11
CA LEU A 180 2.97 0.36 -9.31
C LEU A 180 4.20 -0.43 -9.80
N LEU A 181 4.02 -1.69 -10.22
CA LEU A 181 5.10 -2.47 -10.83
C LEU A 181 5.58 -1.86 -12.15
N ASP A 182 4.67 -1.40 -13.00
CA ASP A 182 5.00 -0.73 -14.27
C ASP A 182 5.77 0.59 -14.05
N GLU A 183 5.39 1.34 -13.02
CA GLU A 183 6.10 2.55 -12.59
C GLU A 183 7.47 2.24 -11.98
N ALA A 184 7.56 1.19 -11.14
CA ALA A 184 8.82 0.72 -10.56
C ALA A 184 9.84 0.38 -11.65
N ILE A 185 9.40 -0.32 -12.72
CA ILE A 185 10.23 -0.62 -13.89
C ILE A 185 10.71 0.66 -14.56
N GLY A 186 9.83 1.66 -14.74
CA GLY A 186 10.19 2.94 -15.33
C GLY A 186 11.29 3.67 -14.55
N TRP A 187 11.18 3.70 -13.22
CA TRP A 187 12.21 4.27 -12.33
C TRP A 187 13.52 3.48 -12.38
N TYR A 188 13.47 2.16 -12.36
CA TYR A 188 14.65 1.31 -12.50
C TYR A 188 15.40 1.60 -13.81
N CYS A 189 14.66 1.68 -14.92
CA CYS A 189 15.21 2.04 -16.22
C CYS A 189 15.84 3.44 -16.21
N ALA A 190 15.14 4.44 -15.68
CA ALA A 190 15.65 5.82 -15.64
C ALA A 190 16.93 5.95 -14.82
N HIS A 191 16.98 5.34 -13.63
CA HIS A 191 18.20 5.32 -12.79
C HIS A 191 19.36 4.61 -13.50
N SER A 192 19.07 3.56 -14.25
CA SER A 192 20.10 2.81 -14.99
C SER A 192 20.63 3.61 -16.18
N LEU A 193 19.76 4.26 -16.97
CA LEU A 193 20.17 5.06 -18.13
C LEU A 193 21.07 6.25 -17.77
N CYS A 194 20.92 6.82 -16.57
CA CYS A 194 21.83 7.84 -16.04
C CYS A 194 23.31 7.37 -15.94
N GLN A 195 23.59 6.07 -16.02
CA GLN A 195 24.94 5.50 -16.03
C GLN A 195 25.54 5.36 -17.44
N TYR A 196 24.69 5.38 -18.46
CA TYR A 196 25.05 5.17 -19.86
C TYR A 196 25.08 6.48 -20.66
N SER A 197 24.28 7.47 -20.28
CA SER A 197 24.15 8.74 -21.01
C SER A 197 24.27 9.95 -20.08
N ILE A 198 25.20 10.85 -20.42
CA ILE A 198 25.36 12.14 -19.73
C ILE A 198 24.16 13.04 -20.04
N ASP A 199 23.70 13.05 -21.30
CA ASP A 199 22.57 13.87 -21.75
C ASP A 199 21.27 13.45 -21.03
N PHE A 200 20.99 12.15 -20.96
CA PHE A 200 19.84 11.63 -20.20
C PHE A 200 19.96 12.00 -18.71
N LYS A 201 21.15 11.88 -18.11
CA LYS A 201 21.37 12.24 -16.71
C LYS A 201 21.10 13.72 -16.44
N GLU A 202 21.46 14.61 -17.36
CA GLU A 202 21.15 16.03 -17.25
C GLU A 202 19.64 16.30 -17.37
N ILE A 203 18.97 15.67 -18.35
CA ILE A 203 17.51 15.78 -18.52
C ILE A 203 16.80 15.28 -17.26
N PHE A 204 17.21 14.12 -16.74
CA PHE A 204 16.68 13.52 -15.51
C PHE A 204 16.79 14.51 -14.35
N LYS A 205 17.99 15.03 -14.06
CA LYS A 205 18.20 15.98 -12.96
C LYS A 205 17.39 17.27 -13.10
N LYS A 206 17.20 17.78 -14.32
CA LYS A 206 16.50 19.05 -14.57
C LYS A 206 14.98 18.91 -14.50
N GLN A 207 14.43 17.74 -14.85
CA GLN A 207 13.00 17.60 -15.13
C GLN A 207 12.26 16.61 -14.22
N ILE A 208 12.95 15.80 -13.41
CA ILE A 208 12.31 14.72 -12.62
C ILE A 208 11.21 15.22 -11.68
N ASP A 209 11.37 16.39 -11.07
CA ASP A 209 10.38 16.92 -10.11
C ASP A 209 9.06 17.30 -10.77
N ASN A 210 9.09 17.73 -12.04
CA ASN A 210 7.92 18.24 -12.77
C ASN A 210 7.36 17.24 -13.80
N TYR A 211 8.19 16.31 -14.29
CA TYR A 211 7.86 15.43 -15.41
C TYR A 211 8.28 13.96 -15.17
N SER A 212 8.31 13.51 -13.91
CA SER A 212 8.72 12.15 -13.53
C SER A 212 8.08 11.04 -14.37
N TYR A 213 6.77 11.12 -14.61
CA TYR A 213 6.06 10.15 -15.45
C TYR A 213 6.60 10.11 -16.89
N LYS A 214 6.80 11.27 -17.52
CA LYS A 214 7.30 11.34 -18.90
C LYS A 214 8.72 10.76 -18.99
N ILE A 215 9.58 11.08 -18.01
CA ILE A 215 10.97 10.63 -17.98
C ILE A 215 11.06 9.11 -17.80
N THR A 216 10.39 8.58 -16.78
CA THR A 216 10.40 7.14 -16.48
C THR A 216 9.76 6.31 -17.58
N SER A 217 8.68 6.80 -18.19
CA SER A 217 8.05 6.18 -19.36
C SER A 217 8.99 6.15 -20.56
N ASN A 218 9.67 7.26 -20.87
CA ASN A 218 10.63 7.33 -21.97
C ASN A 218 11.86 6.44 -21.71
N ALA A 219 12.38 6.39 -20.49
CA ALA A 219 13.47 5.49 -20.13
C ALA A 219 13.12 4.02 -20.40
N LYS A 220 11.92 3.61 -19.99
CA LYS A 220 11.37 2.28 -20.27
C LYS A 220 11.21 2.04 -21.78
N ASN A 221 10.76 3.05 -22.53
CA ASN A 221 10.58 2.96 -23.98
C ASN A 221 11.90 2.81 -24.73
N ILE A 222 12.98 3.50 -24.34
CA ILE A 222 14.32 3.34 -24.96
C ILE A 222 14.72 1.86 -24.97
N ILE A 223 14.59 1.18 -23.83
CA ILE A 223 14.91 -0.25 -23.70
C ILE A 223 13.91 -1.12 -24.46
N LYS A 224 12.61 -0.83 -24.36
CA LYS A 224 11.56 -1.57 -25.07
C LYS A 224 11.83 -1.60 -26.58
N PHE A 225 12.06 -0.43 -27.17
CA PHE A 225 12.27 -0.26 -28.61
C PHE A 225 13.68 -0.61 -29.08
N THR A 226 14.61 -0.91 -28.16
CA THR A 226 15.91 -1.50 -28.53
C THR A 226 15.74 -2.89 -29.19
N PHE A 227 14.69 -3.62 -28.79
CA PHE A 227 14.40 -5.00 -29.22
C PHE A 227 13.03 -5.13 -29.93
N ASP A 228 12.41 -4.01 -30.30
CA ASP A 228 11.18 -3.96 -31.11
C ASP A 228 11.58 -3.65 -32.56
N SER A 229 10.76 -4.10 -33.51
CA SER A 229 10.89 -3.74 -34.93
C SER A 229 10.60 -2.26 -35.21
N ARG A 230 9.84 -1.60 -34.33
CA ARG A 230 9.48 -0.19 -34.45
C ARG A 230 10.58 0.69 -33.87
N GLU A 231 10.81 1.82 -34.54
CA GLU A 231 11.76 2.82 -34.05
C GLU A 231 11.26 3.52 -32.79
N TYR A 232 12.21 3.84 -31.90
CA TYR A 232 11.95 4.66 -30.73
C TYR A 232 11.70 6.11 -31.15
N HIS A 233 10.54 6.66 -30.79
CA HIS A 233 10.29 8.09 -30.92
C HIS A 233 10.88 8.83 -29.70
N ASN A 234 11.94 9.61 -29.94
CA ASN A 234 12.70 10.28 -28.89
C ASN A 234 12.01 11.57 -28.38
N GLU A 235 10.95 11.41 -27.59
CA GLU A 235 10.14 12.52 -27.05
C GLU A 235 10.88 13.41 -26.03
N LEU A 236 12.01 12.94 -25.51
CA LEU A 236 12.86 13.67 -24.57
C LEU A 236 14.01 14.41 -25.26
N GLY A 237 14.26 14.15 -26.55
CA GLY A 237 15.39 14.75 -27.28
C GLY A 237 16.76 14.26 -26.80
N VAL A 238 16.85 13.03 -26.29
CA VAL A 238 18.11 12.41 -25.83
C VAL A 238 19.04 12.17 -27.01
N LYS A 239 20.13 12.93 -27.08
CA LYS A 239 20.99 13.00 -28.28
C LYS A 239 21.69 11.68 -28.59
N ASP A 240 22.08 10.95 -27.56
CA ASP A 240 22.83 9.69 -27.64
C ASP A 240 21.93 8.44 -27.54
N SER A 241 20.62 8.59 -27.81
CA SER A 241 19.66 7.47 -27.70
C SER A 241 20.05 6.24 -28.52
N SER A 242 20.57 6.39 -29.74
CA SER A 242 21.04 5.27 -30.58
C SER A 242 22.24 4.54 -29.97
N GLU A 243 23.18 5.27 -29.37
CA GLU A 243 24.36 4.70 -28.71
C GLU A 243 23.98 3.94 -27.43
N ILE A 244 23.01 4.47 -26.68
CA ILE A 244 22.40 3.78 -25.54
C ILE A 244 21.79 2.45 -26.01
N GLN A 245 20.99 2.46 -27.08
CA GLN A 245 20.34 1.24 -27.58
C GLN A 245 21.36 0.19 -28.02
N GLU A 246 22.45 0.60 -28.69
CA GLU A 246 23.52 -0.33 -29.08
C GLU A 246 24.23 -0.93 -27.87
N THR A 247 24.48 -0.12 -26.84
CA THR A 247 25.03 -0.61 -25.56
C THR A 247 24.10 -1.64 -24.90
N LEU A 248 22.79 -1.35 -24.87
CA LEU A 248 21.78 -2.23 -24.27
C LEU A 248 21.67 -3.59 -24.97
N LYS A 249 21.83 -3.66 -26.30
CA LYS A 249 21.84 -4.94 -27.05
C LYS A 249 22.92 -5.90 -26.57
N ASN A 250 24.05 -5.36 -26.13
CA ASN A 250 25.19 -6.13 -25.66
C ASN A 250 25.07 -6.59 -24.20
N ILE A 251 24.06 -6.13 -23.46
CA ILE A 251 23.81 -6.53 -22.08
C ILE A 251 23.12 -7.90 -22.04
N LYS A 252 23.75 -8.86 -21.36
CA LYS A 252 23.19 -10.21 -21.15
C LYS A 252 21.80 -10.13 -20.49
N ASP A 253 20.87 -10.92 -21.02
CA ASP A 253 19.46 -11.00 -20.58
C ASP A 253 18.64 -9.69 -20.76
N CYS A 254 19.18 -8.61 -21.36
CA CYS A 254 18.44 -7.36 -21.57
C CYS A 254 17.23 -7.52 -22.49
N GLU A 255 17.37 -8.30 -23.57
CA GLU A 255 16.24 -8.64 -24.43
C GLU A 255 15.13 -9.38 -23.66
N LYS A 256 15.51 -10.35 -22.81
CA LYS A 256 14.56 -11.09 -21.98
C LYS A 256 13.87 -10.17 -20.98
N PHE A 257 14.59 -9.23 -20.38
CA PHE A 257 14.00 -8.23 -19.50
C PHE A 257 13.00 -7.33 -20.24
N SER A 258 13.35 -6.85 -21.42
CA SER A 258 12.46 -6.06 -22.28
C SER A 258 11.18 -6.84 -22.60
N ARG A 259 11.31 -8.06 -23.17
CA ARG A 259 10.15 -8.84 -23.62
C ARG A 259 9.34 -9.44 -22.46
N ASN A 260 10.01 -10.04 -21.47
CA ASN A 260 9.35 -10.81 -20.41
C ASN A 260 8.96 -9.98 -19.19
N LEU A 261 9.48 -8.76 -19.03
CA LEU A 261 9.06 -7.88 -17.94
C LEU A 261 8.42 -6.61 -18.48
N ILE A 262 9.14 -5.75 -19.21
CA ILE A 262 8.60 -4.45 -19.65
C ILE A 262 7.32 -4.63 -20.48
N VAL A 263 7.37 -5.43 -21.55
CA VAL A 263 6.24 -5.63 -22.46
C VAL A 263 5.11 -6.41 -21.79
N GLU A 264 5.44 -7.47 -21.04
CA GLU A 264 4.42 -8.29 -20.37
C GLU A 264 3.67 -7.51 -19.27
N VAL A 265 4.36 -6.68 -18.48
CA VAL A 265 3.72 -5.80 -17.50
C VAL A 265 2.81 -4.78 -18.18
N ALA A 266 3.29 -4.09 -19.21
CA ALA A 266 2.51 -3.08 -19.92
C ALA A 266 1.22 -3.67 -20.54
N ASN A 267 1.33 -4.84 -21.18
CA ASN A 267 0.18 -5.52 -21.78
C ASN A 267 -0.83 -5.96 -20.71
N ASN A 268 -0.36 -6.63 -19.66
CA ASN A 268 -1.27 -7.10 -18.61
C ASN A 268 -1.89 -5.96 -17.80
N ARG A 269 -1.19 -4.83 -17.62
CA ARG A 269 -1.74 -3.62 -17.01
C ARG A 269 -2.90 -3.09 -17.84
N ASN A 270 -2.72 -2.99 -19.16
CA ASN A 270 -3.77 -2.55 -20.07
C ASN A 270 -4.95 -3.54 -20.05
N ASP A 271 -4.68 -4.85 -20.11
CA ASP A 271 -5.72 -5.89 -20.00
C ASP A 271 -6.54 -5.77 -18.70
N LEU A 272 -5.88 -5.51 -17.56
CA LEU A 272 -6.57 -5.36 -16.27
C LEU A 272 -7.35 -4.05 -16.14
N ALA A 273 -6.95 -3.00 -16.86
CA ALA A 273 -7.68 -1.74 -16.90
C ALA A 273 -8.97 -1.83 -17.72
N HIS A 274 -9.08 -2.80 -18.64
CA HIS A 274 -10.27 -3.04 -19.44
C HIS A 274 -11.26 -3.97 -18.73
N ALA A 275 -12.46 -3.46 -18.43
CA ALA A 275 -13.49 -4.16 -17.65
C ALA A 275 -14.09 -5.41 -18.32
N ASN A 276 -13.80 -5.66 -19.60
CA ASN A 276 -14.26 -6.84 -20.35
C ASN A 276 -13.24 -8.00 -20.35
N ASN A 277 -12.20 -7.91 -19.52
CA ASN A 277 -11.20 -8.96 -19.38
C ASN A 277 -11.84 -10.28 -18.86
N GLN A 278 -11.63 -11.37 -19.59
CA GLN A 278 -12.21 -12.69 -19.29
C GLN A 278 -11.28 -13.59 -18.46
N LYS A 279 -10.09 -13.10 -18.06
CA LYS A 279 -9.13 -13.87 -17.25
C LYS A 279 -9.74 -14.24 -15.90
N LYS A 280 -9.50 -15.48 -15.44
CA LYS A 280 -9.94 -15.90 -14.10
C LYS A 280 -9.07 -15.22 -13.04
N LEU A 281 -9.63 -15.03 -11.85
CA LEU A 281 -8.91 -14.42 -10.72
C LEU A 281 -7.58 -15.14 -10.38
N ASN A 282 -7.56 -16.47 -10.43
CA ASN A 282 -6.34 -17.24 -10.15
C ASN A 282 -5.26 -17.01 -11.21
N ASP A 283 -5.65 -16.78 -12.48
CA ASP A 283 -4.72 -16.48 -13.55
C ASP A 283 -4.05 -15.12 -13.30
N VAL A 284 -4.81 -14.13 -12.82
CA VAL A 284 -4.30 -12.80 -12.44
C VAL A 284 -3.30 -12.91 -11.28
N LYS A 285 -3.60 -13.69 -10.24
CA LYS A 285 -2.69 -13.91 -9.11
C LYS A 285 -1.37 -14.54 -9.55
N ASN A 286 -1.43 -15.64 -10.31
CA ASN A 286 -0.26 -16.35 -10.80
C ASN A 286 0.60 -15.48 -11.73
N MET A 287 -0.05 -14.68 -12.58
CA MET A 287 0.60 -13.71 -13.44
C MET A 287 1.37 -12.67 -12.62
N LEU A 288 0.75 -12.05 -11.61
CA LEU A 288 1.42 -11.05 -10.76
C LEU A 288 2.60 -11.65 -10.00
N GLU A 289 2.46 -12.86 -9.44
CA GLU A 289 3.55 -13.55 -8.75
C GLU A 289 4.77 -13.77 -9.68
N LYS A 290 4.51 -14.24 -10.89
CA LYS A 290 5.54 -14.40 -11.94
C LYS A 290 6.21 -13.07 -12.30
N LEU A 291 5.45 -11.99 -12.45
CA LEU A 291 5.98 -10.67 -12.79
C LEU A 291 6.80 -10.08 -11.64
N PHE A 292 6.37 -10.25 -10.39
CA PHE A 292 7.16 -9.87 -9.22
C PHE A 292 8.46 -10.66 -9.11
N GLY A 293 8.43 -11.98 -9.32
CA GLY A 293 9.64 -12.80 -9.34
C GLY A 293 10.63 -12.36 -10.41
N ARG A 294 10.14 -11.92 -11.58
CA ARG A 294 10.99 -11.37 -12.66
C ARG A 294 11.57 -10.01 -12.32
N PHE A 295 10.80 -9.10 -11.70
CA PHE A 295 11.35 -7.83 -11.22
C PHE A 295 12.44 -8.08 -10.17
N GLN A 296 12.19 -8.95 -9.19
CA GLN A 296 13.17 -9.35 -8.19
C GLN A 296 14.45 -9.88 -8.87
N THR A 297 14.29 -10.80 -9.82
CA THR A 297 15.44 -11.40 -10.53
C THR A 297 16.23 -10.38 -11.35
N TYR A 298 15.55 -9.55 -12.17
CA TYR A 298 16.23 -8.68 -13.14
C TYR A 298 16.71 -7.36 -12.53
N CYS A 299 15.89 -6.73 -11.68
CA CYS A 299 16.13 -5.38 -11.19
C CYS A 299 16.86 -5.36 -9.84
N ILE A 300 16.73 -6.41 -9.03
CA ILE A 300 17.28 -6.45 -7.67
C ILE A 300 18.44 -7.44 -7.59
N ASP A 301 18.20 -8.73 -7.86
CA ASP A 301 19.19 -9.78 -7.61
C ASP A 301 20.35 -9.72 -8.61
N LYS A 302 20.02 -9.62 -9.91
CA LYS A 302 21.02 -9.50 -10.97
C LYS A 302 21.43 -8.05 -11.25
N ASP A 303 20.53 -7.11 -10.99
CA ASP A 303 20.62 -5.70 -11.40
C ASP A 303 21.18 -5.55 -12.83
N ILE A 304 20.49 -6.13 -13.80
CA ILE A 304 21.04 -6.40 -15.14
C ILE A 304 21.47 -5.14 -15.90
N LEU A 305 20.88 -3.98 -15.61
CA LEU A 305 21.21 -2.71 -16.26
C LEU A 305 22.23 -1.90 -15.46
N ARG A 306 22.82 -2.45 -14.40
CA ARG A 306 23.93 -1.81 -13.73
C ARG A 306 25.15 -1.88 -14.62
N LYS A 307 25.78 -0.73 -14.84
CA LYS A 307 27.07 -0.67 -15.50
C LYS A 307 28.09 -1.35 -14.59
N LYS A 308 28.60 -2.51 -15.00
CA LYS A 308 29.73 -3.15 -14.33
C LYS A 308 30.94 -2.26 -14.55
N GLU A 309 31.57 -1.80 -13.47
CA GLU A 309 32.92 -1.27 -13.56
C GLU A 309 33.82 -2.44 -13.95
N SER A 310 34.63 -2.25 -15.00
CA SER A 310 35.60 -3.26 -15.40
C SER A 310 36.47 -3.59 -14.20
N SER A 311 36.48 -4.84 -13.75
CA SER A 311 37.42 -5.23 -12.72
C SER A 311 38.83 -5.18 -13.30
N ILE A 312 39.84 -4.97 -12.45
CA ILE A 312 41.25 -5.04 -12.86
C ILE A 312 41.56 -6.39 -13.54
N ASP A 313 40.85 -7.45 -13.17
CA ASP A 313 41.03 -8.78 -13.74
C ASP A 313 40.40 -8.93 -15.14
N ASP A 314 39.30 -8.23 -15.43
CA ASP A 314 38.72 -8.15 -16.77
C ASP A 314 39.66 -7.38 -17.74
N LEU A 315 40.35 -6.36 -17.23
CA LEU A 315 41.36 -5.63 -18.00
C LEU A 315 42.61 -6.49 -18.25
N LYS A 316 43.06 -7.26 -17.26
CA LYS A 316 44.21 -8.17 -17.43
C LYS A 316 43.95 -9.26 -18.48
N ALA A 317 42.73 -9.80 -18.53
CA ALA A 317 42.35 -10.79 -19.55
C ALA A 317 42.29 -10.21 -20.97
N PHE A 318 42.16 -8.88 -21.11
CA PHE A 318 42.15 -8.18 -22.39
C PHE A 318 43.57 -7.85 -22.90
N PHE A 319 44.56 -7.80 -22.00
CA PHE A 319 45.96 -7.51 -22.30
C PHE A 319 46.88 -8.75 -22.26
N ALA A 320 46.32 -9.96 -22.11
CA ALA A 320 47.03 -11.24 -22.13
C ALA A 320 46.80 -11.98 -23.45
#